data_AF-A0A934DVS6-F1
#
_entry.id   AF-A0A934DVS6-F1
#
_cell.length_a   1.000
_cell.length_b   1.000
_cell.length_c   1.000
_cell.angle_alpha   90.00
_cell.angle_beta   90.00
_cell.angle_gamma   90.00
#
_symmetry.space_group_name_H-M   'P 1'
#
loop_
_entity.id
_entity.type
_entity.pdbx_description
1 polymer ?
#
loop_
_entity_poly.entity_id
_entity_poly.type
_entity_poly.pdbx_seq_one_letter_code
_entity_poly.pdbx_strand_id
1 'polypeptide(L)'
;MEQEHLHPSRFDFKEPHDTAVFVCTKVVDGAPILYVSRDSDGDWQFLCGGDHRDTVTDGAVMRCLGCMAARDLTLNDVAGLGRDQVASRERVGAPWTSSDADPRWVDLLERSWACSSCGKQHEGLFDLACSKPEQWPGSEEKKPNSEALHSQHFLSEDFCILEGEHYFIRCVLDIPLLGSGGRSFGYGVWSTLSRKNFLLYQETFDSGEQRDLGPWFGWFSNRLKGYPDTLNLKCQVHLRAARQRPWIELESTDHPLAVEQRSGITFDRLVEVLALHGHGCDRAILN
;
A
#
# COMPACT_ATOMS: atom_id res chain seq x y z
N MET A 1 31.23 8.02 20.73
CA MET A 1 32.14 6.91 20.38
C MET A 1 31.90 6.65 18.91
N GLU A 2 32.81 7.03 18.03
CA GLU A 2 32.70 6.70 16.61
C GLU A 2 32.61 5.18 16.49
N GLN A 3 31.53 4.67 15.87
CA GLN A 3 31.43 3.25 15.57
C GLN A 3 32.50 2.92 14.55
N GLU A 4 33.36 1.96 14.87
CA GLU A 4 34.43 1.54 13.97
C GLU A 4 33.80 0.83 12.77
N HIS A 5 33.82 1.48 11.61
CA HIS A 5 33.25 0.96 10.38
C HIS A 5 34.22 -0.05 9.74
N LEU A 6 33.77 -1.30 9.58
CA LEU A 6 34.50 -2.34 8.88
C LEU A 6 34.00 -2.41 7.43
N HIS A 7 34.86 -2.07 6.47
CA HIS A 7 34.56 -2.14 5.05
C HIS A 7 35.28 -3.33 4.39
N PRO A 8 34.64 -4.02 3.41
CA PRO A 8 35.26 -5.14 2.74
C PRO A 8 36.35 -4.70 1.77
N SER A 9 37.25 -5.62 1.43
CA SER A 9 38.22 -5.42 0.34
C SER A 9 37.59 -5.47 -1.05
N ARG A 10 36.47 -6.19 -1.21
CA ARG A 10 35.63 -6.21 -2.42
C ARG A 10 34.34 -5.44 -2.15
N PHE A 11 34.10 -4.40 -2.94
CA PHE A 11 32.90 -3.56 -2.86
C PHE A 11 32.50 -3.12 -4.27
N ASP A 12 31.46 -3.76 -4.81
CA ASP A 12 31.03 -3.63 -6.21
C ASP A 12 29.83 -2.67 -6.38
N PHE A 13 29.31 -2.11 -5.27
CA PHE A 13 28.26 -1.09 -5.30
C PHE A 13 28.80 0.23 -5.88
N LYS A 14 27.92 0.95 -6.57
CA LYS A 14 28.27 2.26 -7.17
C LYS A 14 28.27 3.38 -6.13
N GLU A 15 27.48 3.20 -5.08
CA GLU A 15 27.31 4.15 -4.01
C GLU A 15 28.52 4.14 -3.06
N PRO A 16 28.84 5.23 -2.36
CA PRO A 16 29.87 5.24 -1.33
C PRO A 16 29.63 4.19 -0.22
N HIS A 17 30.69 3.74 0.45
CA HIS A 17 30.58 2.77 1.54
C HIS A 17 29.62 3.22 2.65
N ASP A 18 29.66 4.50 3.00
CA ASP A 18 28.87 5.13 4.07
C ASP A 18 27.40 5.39 3.70
N THR A 19 26.97 4.99 2.50
CA THR A 19 25.57 5.05 2.08
C THR A 19 24.68 4.33 3.08
N ALA A 20 23.57 4.97 3.45
CA ALA A 20 22.61 4.40 4.38
C ALA A 20 21.82 3.27 3.71
N VAL A 21 21.64 2.19 4.46
CA VAL A 21 20.83 1.02 4.09
C VAL A 21 19.86 0.74 5.22
N PHE A 22 18.60 0.53 4.90
CA PHE A 22 17.61 0.07 5.87
C PHE A 22 17.78 -1.43 6.12
N VAL A 23 17.94 -1.82 7.38
CA VAL A 23 18.18 -3.20 7.78
C VAL A 23 17.17 -3.58 8.85
N CYS A 24 16.42 -4.67 8.66
CA CYS A 24 15.47 -5.09 9.70
C CYS A 24 16.18 -5.52 10.99
N THR A 25 15.54 -5.33 12.13
CA THR A 25 16.11 -5.64 13.46
C THR A 25 16.62 -7.07 13.57
N LYS A 26 15.93 -8.06 12.97
CA LYS A 26 16.38 -9.45 12.95
C LYS A 26 17.74 -9.63 12.28
N VAL A 27 17.98 -8.94 11.16
CA VAL A 27 19.31 -8.95 10.53
C VAL A 27 20.31 -8.28 11.45
N VAL A 28 19.99 -7.13 12.05
CA VAL A 28 20.85 -6.45 13.02
C VAL A 28 21.25 -7.40 14.16
N ASP A 29 20.33 -8.23 14.64
CA ASP A 29 20.53 -9.20 15.73
C ASP A 29 21.26 -10.49 15.32
N GLY A 30 21.65 -10.61 14.05
CA GLY A 30 22.48 -11.72 13.56
C GLY A 30 21.82 -12.60 12.50
N ALA A 31 20.54 -12.41 12.19
CA ALA A 31 19.88 -13.18 11.13
C ALA A 31 20.53 -12.95 9.76
N PRO A 32 20.50 -13.94 8.86
CA PRO A 32 21.06 -13.80 7.52
C PRO A 32 20.27 -12.80 6.68
N ILE A 33 20.93 -12.15 5.72
CA ILE A 33 20.26 -11.31 4.72
C ILE A 33 19.81 -12.24 3.59
N LEU A 34 18.52 -12.43 3.42
CA LEU A 34 17.97 -13.36 2.41
C LEU A 34 17.17 -12.64 1.33
N TYR A 35 16.91 -11.35 1.53
CA TYR A 35 16.15 -10.53 0.62
C TYR A 35 16.78 -9.13 0.54
N VAL A 36 16.96 -8.63 -0.67
CA VAL A 36 17.49 -7.30 -0.96
C VAL A 36 16.52 -6.60 -1.89
N SER A 37 16.10 -5.40 -1.54
CA SER A 37 15.34 -4.52 -2.42
C SER A 37 16.04 -3.18 -2.57
N ARG A 38 15.80 -2.56 -3.72
CA ARG A 38 16.12 -1.17 -3.98
C ARG A 38 14.83 -0.46 -4.36
N ASP A 39 14.39 0.48 -3.54
CA ASP A 39 13.10 1.15 -3.77
C ASP A 39 13.17 2.20 -4.89
N SER A 40 12.05 2.88 -5.10
CA SER A 40 11.86 3.87 -6.15
C SER A 40 12.71 5.14 -5.96
N ASP A 41 12.99 5.53 -4.71
CA ASP A 41 13.91 6.62 -4.37
C ASP A 41 15.37 6.20 -4.59
N GLY A 42 15.62 4.89 -4.51
CA GLY A 42 16.89 4.24 -4.77
C GLY A 42 17.62 3.83 -3.50
N ASP A 43 16.94 3.86 -2.36
CA ASP A 43 17.45 3.44 -1.08
C ASP A 43 17.53 1.91 -1.03
N TRP A 44 18.58 1.42 -0.37
CA TRP A 44 18.83 0.00 -0.22
C TRP A 44 18.16 -0.54 1.04
N GLN A 45 17.59 -1.74 0.92
CA GLN A 45 16.93 -2.43 2.03
C GLN A 45 17.42 -3.88 2.10
N PHE A 46 18.03 -4.27 3.22
CA PHE A 46 18.56 -5.62 3.45
C PHE A 46 17.76 -6.32 4.55
N LEU A 47 17.04 -7.36 4.17
CA LEU A 47 16.02 -7.99 4.99
C LEU A 47 16.32 -9.47 5.23
N CYS A 48 15.80 -10.02 6.33
CA CYS A 48 16.00 -11.43 6.68
C CYS A 48 15.17 -12.39 5.81
N GLY A 49 14.27 -11.88 4.97
CA GLY A 49 13.32 -12.68 4.18
C GLY A 49 12.22 -13.35 5.02
N GLY A 50 12.17 -13.08 6.33
CA GLY A 50 11.18 -13.60 7.26
C GLY A 50 10.06 -12.59 7.57
N ASP A 51 9.13 -13.04 8.39
CA ASP A 51 7.94 -12.29 8.79
C ASP A 51 8.25 -11.17 9.81
N HIS A 52 7.52 -10.05 9.75
CA HIS A 52 7.72 -8.84 10.56
C HIS A 52 6.40 -8.30 11.15
N ARG A 53 5.60 -9.17 11.79
CA ARG A 53 4.25 -8.80 12.29
C ARG A 53 4.22 -7.84 13.47
N ASP A 54 5.29 -7.75 14.26
CA ASP A 54 5.31 -6.92 15.47
C ASP A 54 6.04 -5.61 15.21
N THR A 55 5.35 -4.60 14.69
CA THR A 55 5.92 -3.29 14.35
C THR A 55 6.53 -2.53 15.54
N VAL A 56 6.31 -2.99 16.79
CA VAL A 56 6.92 -2.41 17.99
C VAL A 56 8.34 -2.93 18.20
N THR A 57 8.65 -4.16 17.78
CA THR A 57 9.95 -4.81 17.95
C THR A 57 10.68 -5.12 16.62
N ASP A 58 9.95 -5.20 15.51
CA ASP A 58 10.41 -5.53 14.16
C ASP A 58 10.64 -4.26 13.30
N GLY A 59 11.34 -3.26 13.83
CA GLY A 59 11.68 -2.04 13.08
C GLY A 59 12.78 -2.23 12.02
N ALA A 60 12.98 -1.20 11.19
CA ALA A 60 14.17 -1.06 10.34
C ALA A 60 15.16 -0.08 10.98
N VAL A 61 16.45 -0.40 10.93
CA VAL A 61 17.53 0.44 11.44
C VAL A 61 18.50 0.73 10.30
N MET A 62 18.94 1.98 10.19
CA MET A 62 19.94 2.35 9.20
C MET A 62 21.32 1.80 9.56
N ARG A 63 22.01 1.25 8.56
CA ARG A 63 23.40 0.78 8.64
C ARG A 63 24.18 1.28 7.43
N CYS A 64 25.50 1.33 7.57
CA CYS A 64 26.42 1.64 6.48
C CYS A 64 26.45 0.46 5.49
N LEU A 65 26.26 0.75 4.20
CA LEU A 65 26.26 -0.23 3.11
C LEU A 65 27.55 -1.05 3.09
N GLY A 66 28.69 -0.39 3.25
CA GLY A 66 30.00 -1.02 3.37
C GLY A 66 30.07 -2.01 4.53
N CYS A 67 29.55 -1.64 5.71
CA CYS A 67 29.52 -2.55 6.87
C CYS A 67 28.67 -3.79 6.60
N MET A 68 27.55 -3.63 5.90
CA MET A 68 26.69 -4.75 5.53
C MET A 68 27.37 -5.66 4.50
N ALA A 69 28.03 -5.10 3.48
CA ALA A 69 28.82 -5.84 2.51
C ALA A 69 30.04 -6.55 3.12
N ALA A 70 30.64 -5.99 4.19
CA ALA A 70 31.70 -6.67 4.94
C ALA A 70 31.19 -7.91 5.68
N ARG A 71 29.97 -7.84 6.21
CA ARG A 71 29.32 -8.97 6.88
C ARG A 71 28.96 -10.09 5.92
N ASP A 72 28.60 -9.72 4.69
CA ASP A 72 28.27 -10.67 3.64
C ASP A 72 28.75 -10.20 2.26
N LEU A 73 29.90 -10.74 1.85
CA LEU A 73 30.54 -10.39 0.58
C LEU A 73 29.70 -10.75 -0.65
N THR A 74 28.73 -11.67 -0.53
CA THR A 74 27.88 -12.06 -1.65
C THR A 74 26.80 -11.03 -1.97
N LEU A 75 26.63 -9.99 -1.13
CA LEU A 75 25.83 -8.81 -1.47
C LEU A 75 26.38 -8.07 -2.70
N ASN A 76 27.67 -8.17 -2.97
CA ASN A 76 28.28 -7.60 -4.18
C ASN A 76 27.68 -8.19 -5.46
N ASP A 77 27.15 -9.41 -5.41
CA ASP A 77 26.57 -10.07 -6.59
C ASP A 77 25.19 -9.47 -6.96
N VAL A 78 24.60 -8.65 -6.08
CA VAL A 78 23.34 -7.91 -6.33
C VAL A 78 23.53 -6.39 -6.35
N ALA A 79 24.77 -5.90 -6.34
CA ALA A 79 25.11 -4.48 -6.42
C ALA A 79 24.58 -3.79 -7.70
N GLY A 80 24.27 -4.58 -8.74
CA GLY A 80 23.68 -4.12 -9.99
C GLY A 80 22.16 -3.92 -9.97
N LEU A 81 21.46 -4.20 -8.85
CA LEU A 81 20.01 -4.01 -8.76
C LEU A 81 19.64 -2.55 -9.06
N GLY A 82 18.76 -2.39 -10.04
CA GLY A 82 18.10 -1.13 -10.38
C GLY A 82 17.00 -0.78 -9.38
N ARG A 83 16.41 0.40 -9.55
CA ARG A 83 15.24 0.83 -8.76
C ARG A 83 14.07 -0.09 -8.99
N ASP A 84 13.29 -0.31 -7.94
CA ASP A 84 12.14 -1.21 -7.88
C ASP A 84 12.47 -2.69 -8.15
N GLN A 85 13.75 -3.05 -8.19
CA GLN A 85 14.18 -4.44 -8.36
C GLN A 85 14.53 -5.06 -7.02
N VAL A 86 14.39 -6.39 -7.00
CA VAL A 86 14.63 -7.19 -5.79
C VAL A 86 15.45 -8.42 -6.13
N ALA A 87 16.12 -8.96 -5.12
CA ALA A 87 16.77 -10.26 -5.20
C ALA A 87 16.55 -11.03 -3.90
N SER A 88 16.31 -12.34 -4.03
CA SER A 88 16.17 -13.24 -2.89
C SER A 88 17.04 -14.48 -3.03
N ARG A 89 17.26 -15.17 -1.92
CA ARG A 89 17.99 -16.46 -1.86
C ARG A 89 17.56 -17.27 -0.65
N GLU A 90 17.79 -18.58 -0.71
CA GLU A 90 17.41 -19.51 0.37
C GLU A 90 18.31 -19.40 1.61
N ARG A 91 19.61 -19.17 1.41
CA ARG A 91 20.62 -19.11 2.48
C ARG A 91 21.83 -18.29 2.04
N VAL A 92 22.65 -17.87 3.01
CA VAL A 92 23.92 -17.19 2.71
C VAL A 92 24.81 -18.07 1.82
N GLY A 93 25.33 -17.47 0.75
CA GLY A 93 26.16 -18.15 -0.25
C GLY A 93 25.39 -18.97 -1.29
N ALA A 94 24.06 -19.07 -1.23
CA ALA A 94 23.27 -19.54 -2.36
C ALA A 94 23.20 -18.46 -3.46
N PRO A 95 23.01 -18.84 -4.74
CA PRO A 95 22.80 -17.88 -5.82
C PRO A 95 21.63 -16.96 -5.53
N TRP A 96 21.77 -15.69 -5.89
CA TRP A 96 20.67 -14.74 -5.87
C TRP A 96 19.75 -14.98 -7.07
N THR A 97 18.46 -14.99 -6.81
CA THR A 97 17.43 -14.92 -7.83
C THR A 97 16.96 -13.47 -7.89
N SER A 98 17.46 -12.72 -8.86
CA SER A 98 16.96 -11.38 -9.15
C SER A 98 15.65 -11.48 -9.92
N SER A 99 14.67 -10.69 -9.53
CA SER A 99 13.40 -10.61 -10.23
C SER A 99 12.96 -9.16 -10.29
N ASP A 100 12.33 -8.79 -11.40
CA ASP A 100 11.55 -7.54 -11.47
C ASP A 100 10.27 -7.64 -10.62
N ALA A 101 9.95 -8.84 -10.13
CA ALA A 101 8.83 -9.10 -9.25
C ALA A 101 9.18 -9.91 -8.00
N ASP A 102 8.88 -9.38 -6.81
CA ASP A 102 9.07 -10.12 -5.55
C ASP A 102 8.23 -11.42 -5.60
N PRO A 103 8.85 -12.61 -5.44
CA PRO A 103 8.14 -13.89 -5.58
C PRO A 103 6.99 -14.05 -4.58
N ARG A 104 7.03 -13.35 -3.45
CA ARG A 104 5.93 -13.33 -2.47
C ARG A 104 4.65 -12.72 -3.06
N TRP A 105 4.76 -11.86 -4.08
CA TRP A 105 3.61 -11.38 -4.84
C TRP A 105 2.95 -12.50 -5.62
N VAL A 106 3.71 -13.39 -6.25
CA VAL A 106 3.16 -14.53 -6.99
C VAL A 106 2.34 -15.40 -6.03
N ASP A 107 2.89 -15.68 -4.85
CA ASP A 107 2.18 -16.46 -3.83
C ASP A 107 0.88 -15.78 -3.37
N LEU A 108 0.93 -14.49 -3.04
CA LEU A 108 -0.26 -13.75 -2.57
C LEU A 108 -1.32 -13.55 -3.67
N LEU A 109 -0.89 -13.29 -4.91
CA LEU A 109 -1.78 -12.88 -6.00
C LEU A 109 -2.35 -14.06 -6.78
N GLU A 110 -1.68 -15.21 -6.79
CA GLU A 110 -2.06 -16.36 -7.62
C GLU A 110 -2.49 -17.58 -6.80
N ARG A 111 -2.21 -17.64 -5.48
CA ARG A 111 -2.58 -18.79 -4.65
C ARG A 111 -3.85 -18.51 -3.85
N SER A 112 -4.70 -19.53 -3.78
CA SER A 112 -5.92 -19.48 -2.98
C SER A 112 -5.61 -19.71 -1.49
N TRP A 113 -6.23 -18.93 -0.61
CA TRP A 113 -6.09 -19.05 0.84
C TRP A 113 -7.45 -19.12 1.53
N ALA A 114 -7.50 -19.78 2.70
CA ALA A 114 -8.73 -19.88 3.50
C ALA A 114 -8.76 -18.74 4.53
N CYS A 115 -9.82 -17.93 4.51
CA CYS A 115 -9.97 -16.85 5.47
C CYS A 115 -10.43 -17.37 6.83
N SER A 116 -9.62 -17.15 7.85
CA SER A 116 -9.92 -17.54 9.24
C SER A 116 -11.11 -16.80 9.83
N SER A 117 -11.46 -15.61 9.30
CA SER A 117 -12.59 -14.81 9.75
C SER A 117 -13.93 -15.28 9.16
N CYS A 118 -13.98 -15.58 7.86
CA CYS A 118 -15.24 -15.91 7.17
C CYS A 118 -15.37 -17.37 6.74
N GLY A 119 -14.30 -18.16 6.83
CA GLY A 119 -14.26 -19.58 6.46
C GLY A 119 -14.26 -19.88 4.95
N LYS A 120 -14.25 -18.86 4.08
CA LYS A 120 -14.26 -19.03 2.62
C LYS A 120 -12.85 -19.09 2.05
N GLN A 121 -12.70 -19.74 0.90
CA GLN A 121 -11.50 -19.60 0.08
C GLN A 121 -11.56 -18.28 -0.70
N HIS A 122 -10.45 -17.56 -0.67
CA HIS A 122 -10.20 -16.35 -1.46
C HIS A 122 -9.01 -16.61 -2.38
N GLU A 123 -9.02 -15.97 -3.53
CA GLU A 123 -7.92 -16.00 -4.50
C GLU A 123 -7.51 -14.56 -4.80
N GLY A 124 -6.20 -14.34 -4.88
CA GLY A 124 -5.63 -13.04 -5.16
C GLY A 124 -5.74 -12.02 -4.03
N LEU A 125 -5.31 -10.80 -4.35
CA LEU A 125 -5.42 -9.64 -3.47
C LEU A 125 -6.86 -9.13 -3.46
N PHE A 126 -7.39 -8.90 -2.27
CA PHE A 126 -8.69 -8.26 -2.08
C PHE A 126 -8.48 -6.82 -1.60
N ASP A 127 -9.42 -5.96 -1.97
CA ASP A 127 -9.44 -4.57 -1.55
C ASP A 127 -9.95 -4.44 -0.11
N LEU A 128 -9.42 -3.45 0.62
CA LEU A 128 -10.03 -3.01 1.87
C LEU A 128 -11.09 -1.95 1.60
N ALA A 129 -12.07 -1.85 2.49
CA ALA A 129 -13.23 -0.99 2.27
C ALA A 129 -13.77 -0.42 3.59
N CYS A 130 -13.87 0.90 3.70
CA CYS A 130 -14.62 1.56 4.76
C CYS A 130 -16.12 1.50 4.45
N SER A 131 -16.99 1.02 5.32
CA SER A 131 -18.42 0.88 4.98
C SER A 131 -19.13 2.21 4.74
N LYS A 132 -18.66 3.30 5.35
CA LYS A 132 -19.29 4.63 5.32
C LYS A 132 -18.26 5.77 5.45
N PRO A 133 -18.62 7.04 5.17
CA PRO A 133 -17.84 8.19 5.62
C PRO A 133 -17.76 8.24 7.15
N GLU A 134 -16.67 8.78 7.69
CA GLU A 134 -16.47 8.96 9.13
C GLU A 134 -17.59 9.82 9.75
N GLN A 135 -18.05 10.82 9.00
CA GLN A 135 -19.06 11.79 9.41
C GLN A 135 -20.47 11.22 9.53
N TRP A 136 -20.75 10.01 9.00
CA TRP A 136 -22.10 9.42 9.06
C TRP A 136 -22.40 8.86 10.47
N PRO A 137 -23.42 9.40 11.18
CA PRO A 137 -23.73 8.99 12.55
C PRO A 137 -24.77 7.87 12.64
N GLY A 138 -25.45 7.55 11.53
CA GLY A 138 -26.57 6.60 11.50
C GLY A 138 -26.16 5.13 11.38
N SER A 139 -27.15 4.25 11.21
CA SER A 139 -26.92 2.83 10.93
C SER A 139 -26.17 2.64 9.62
N GLU A 140 -25.48 1.51 9.49
CA GLU A 140 -24.78 1.12 8.26
C GLU A 140 -25.69 0.38 7.26
N GLU A 141 -27.00 0.34 7.54
CA GLU A 141 -27.98 -0.26 6.64
C GLU A 141 -28.02 0.52 5.32
N LYS A 142 -27.70 -0.18 4.23
CA LYS A 142 -27.58 0.41 2.90
C LYS A 142 -28.90 0.37 2.17
N LYS A 143 -29.34 1.53 1.72
CA LYS A 143 -30.48 1.65 0.81
C LYS A 143 -30.04 1.51 -0.66
N PRO A 144 -30.93 1.14 -1.59
CA PRO A 144 -30.64 1.15 -3.01
C PRO A 144 -30.23 2.55 -3.51
N ASN A 145 -29.19 2.62 -4.34
CA ASN A 145 -28.67 3.89 -4.89
C ASN A 145 -29.76 4.79 -5.53
N SER A 146 -30.80 4.19 -6.13
CA SER A 146 -31.92 4.89 -6.77
C SER A 146 -32.74 5.77 -5.80
N GLU A 147 -32.69 5.50 -4.50
CA GLU A 147 -33.44 6.26 -3.48
C GLU A 147 -32.71 7.53 -3.02
N ALA A 148 -31.47 7.75 -3.47
CA ALA A 148 -30.67 8.91 -3.06
C ALA A 148 -31.28 10.24 -3.52
N LEU A 149 -31.92 10.30 -4.69
CA LEU A 149 -32.43 11.55 -5.31
C LEU A 149 -33.43 12.32 -4.44
N HIS A 150 -34.17 11.62 -3.57
CA HIS A 150 -35.25 12.19 -2.77
C HIS A 150 -34.92 12.26 -1.28
N SER A 151 -33.68 11.96 -0.90
CA SER A 151 -33.30 11.79 0.49
C SER A 151 -32.46 12.96 1.00
N GLN A 152 -32.75 13.43 2.21
CA GLN A 152 -31.95 14.44 2.92
C GLN A 152 -30.92 13.79 3.86
N HIS A 153 -31.16 12.57 4.31
CA HIS A 153 -30.23 11.83 5.16
C HIS A 153 -30.20 10.37 4.68
N PHE A 154 -29.11 9.99 4.03
CA PHE A 154 -29.07 8.80 3.19
C PHE A 154 -27.69 8.12 3.19
N LEU A 155 -27.70 6.79 3.18
CA LEU A 155 -26.52 5.97 2.97
C LEU A 155 -26.87 4.79 2.07
N SER A 156 -26.06 4.58 1.03
CA SER A 156 -26.12 3.46 0.10
C SER A 156 -24.71 2.93 -0.16
N GLU A 157 -24.58 2.01 -1.12
CA GLU A 157 -23.29 1.48 -1.56
C GLU A 157 -22.39 2.59 -2.14
N ASP A 158 -22.96 3.51 -2.91
CA ASP A 158 -22.16 4.50 -3.66
C ASP A 158 -22.42 5.96 -3.26
N PHE A 159 -23.51 6.24 -2.56
CA PHE A 159 -23.93 7.60 -2.18
C PHE A 159 -24.19 7.74 -0.69
N CYS A 160 -23.79 8.88 -0.14
CA CYS A 160 -24.18 9.32 1.19
C CYS A 160 -24.54 10.81 1.17
N ILE A 161 -25.66 11.15 1.81
CA ILE A 161 -26.14 12.53 1.97
C ILE A 161 -26.36 12.73 3.46
N LEU A 162 -25.71 13.73 4.05
CA LEU A 162 -25.87 14.07 5.45
C LEU A 162 -26.63 15.39 5.55
N GLU A 163 -27.86 15.30 6.08
CA GLU A 163 -28.76 16.42 6.39
C GLU A 163 -29.06 17.36 5.20
N GLY A 164 -28.93 16.90 3.97
CA GLY A 164 -29.17 17.68 2.76
C GLY A 164 -28.05 18.68 2.43
N GLU A 165 -27.01 18.75 3.25
CA GLU A 165 -25.97 19.77 3.18
C GLU A 165 -24.62 19.20 2.76
N HIS A 166 -24.32 17.95 3.17
CA HIS A 166 -23.05 17.31 2.84
C HIS A 166 -23.27 16.07 1.97
N TYR A 167 -22.48 15.98 0.91
CA TYR A 167 -22.65 14.99 -0.14
C TYR A 167 -21.35 14.21 -0.29
N PHE A 168 -21.43 12.89 -0.19
CA PHE A 168 -20.29 12.00 -0.27
C PHE A 168 -20.54 10.91 -1.30
N ILE A 169 -19.47 10.52 -1.99
CA ILE A 169 -19.50 9.42 -2.94
C ILE A 169 -18.43 8.40 -2.60
N ARG A 170 -18.74 7.15 -2.95
CA ARG A 170 -17.80 6.05 -2.85
C ARG A 170 -16.74 6.15 -3.93
N CYS A 171 -15.49 6.07 -3.52
CA CYS A 171 -14.32 6.15 -4.39
C CYS A 171 -13.34 5.02 -4.10
N VAL A 172 -12.33 4.89 -4.94
CA VAL A 172 -11.19 3.99 -4.76
C VAL A 172 -9.91 4.81 -4.66
N LEU A 173 -9.15 4.57 -3.58
CA LEU A 173 -7.76 5.00 -3.46
C LEU A 173 -6.89 3.82 -3.92
N ASP A 174 -6.22 3.97 -5.06
CA ASP A 174 -5.27 2.95 -5.55
C ASP A 174 -3.87 3.25 -5.01
N ILE A 175 -3.24 2.25 -4.41
CA ILE A 175 -1.84 2.30 -3.94
C ILE A 175 -1.01 1.31 -4.77
N PRO A 176 -0.01 1.78 -5.55
CA PRO A 176 0.85 0.90 -6.33
C PRO A 176 1.59 -0.13 -5.47
N LEU A 177 1.76 -1.35 -5.97
CA LEU A 177 2.50 -2.41 -5.29
C LEU A 177 3.87 -2.58 -5.96
N LEU A 178 4.93 -2.22 -5.24
CA LEU A 178 6.30 -2.27 -5.76
C LEU A 178 6.73 -3.71 -6.05
N GLY A 179 7.32 -3.93 -7.22
CA GLY A 179 7.71 -5.27 -7.68
C GLY A 179 6.54 -6.22 -7.93
N SER A 180 5.30 -5.75 -8.13
CA SER A 180 4.14 -6.64 -8.38
C SER A 180 3.79 -6.84 -9.87
N GLY A 181 4.64 -6.35 -10.78
CA GLY A 181 4.31 -6.28 -12.22
C GLY A 181 3.28 -5.19 -12.55
N GLY A 182 3.26 -4.10 -11.78
CA GLY A 182 2.40 -2.93 -12.03
C GLY A 182 0.98 -3.06 -11.48
N ARG A 183 0.75 -3.93 -10.49
CA ARG A 183 -0.54 -4.03 -9.80
C ARG A 183 -0.67 -2.97 -8.70
N SER A 184 -1.90 -2.74 -8.27
CA SER A 184 -2.24 -1.84 -7.17
C SER A 184 -3.14 -2.54 -6.16
N PHE A 185 -3.06 -2.07 -4.93
CA PHE A 185 -3.99 -2.39 -3.86
C PHE A 185 -5.07 -1.30 -3.79
N GLY A 186 -6.34 -1.70 -3.87
CA GLY A 186 -7.46 -0.78 -3.80
C GLY A 186 -7.97 -0.59 -2.37
N TYR A 187 -8.28 0.66 -2.05
CA TYR A 187 -8.99 1.04 -0.82
C TYR A 187 -10.32 1.70 -1.16
N GLY A 188 -11.43 1.03 -0.85
CA GLY A 188 -12.78 1.58 -0.94
C GLY A 188 -13.00 2.64 0.14
N VAL A 189 -13.06 3.91 -0.27
CA VAL A 189 -13.12 5.08 0.62
C VAL A 189 -14.25 6.02 0.20
N TRP A 190 -14.39 7.14 0.89
CA TRP A 190 -15.39 8.16 0.64
C TRP A 190 -14.74 9.53 0.47
N SER A 191 -15.25 10.32 -0.46
CA SER A 191 -14.87 11.74 -0.63
C SER A 191 -16.11 12.60 -0.71
N THR A 192 -16.02 13.83 -0.23
CA THR A 192 -17.07 14.84 -0.42
C THR A 192 -17.12 15.30 -1.87
N LEU A 193 -18.29 15.67 -2.35
CA LEU A 193 -18.46 16.52 -3.52
C LEU A 193 -19.28 17.77 -3.17
N SER A 194 -19.12 18.82 -3.98
CA SER A 194 -20.11 19.90 -3.97
C SER A 194 -21.48 19.35 -4.39
N ARG A 195 -22.56 19.95 -3.89
CA ARG A 195 -23.93 19.56 -4.27
C ARG A 195 -24.13 19.46 -5.78
N LYS A 196 -23.60 20.45 -6.52
CA LYS A 196 -23.66 20.50 -7.99
C LYS A 196 -23.01 19.25 -8.61
N ASN A 197 -21.80 18.91 -8.17
CA ASN A 197 -21.06 17.78 -8.73
C ASN A 197 -21.67 16.44 -8.31
N PHE A 198 -22.18 16.34 -7.09
CA PHE A 198 -22.88 15.15 -6.61
C PHE A 198 -24.11 14.84 -7.47
N LEU A 199 -24.97 15.84 -7.70
CA LEU A 199 -26.17 15.66 -8.54
C LEU A 199 -25.80 15.25 -9.96
N LEU A 200 -24.79 15.90 -10.56
CA LEU A 200 -24.31 15.55 -11.89
C LEU A 200 -23.76 14.11 -11.95
N TYR A 201 -23.01 13.68 -10.93
CA TYR A 201 -22.50 12.31 -10.86
C TYR A 201 -23.62 11.29 -10.71
N GLN A 202 -24.61 11.59 -9.87
CA GLN A 202 -25.78 10.75 -9.66
C GLN A 202 -26.60 10.58 -10.95
N GLU A 203 -26.86 11.67 -11.67
CA GLU A 203 -27.59 11.67 -12.95
C GLU A 203 -26.89 10.84 -14.03
N THR A 204 -25.56 10.83 -14.04
CA THR A 204 -24.74 10.14 -15.04
C THR A 204 -24.30 8.74 -14.60
N PHE A 205 -24.65 8.31 -13.37
CA PHE A 205 -24.16 7.08 -12.76
C PHE A 205 -24.51 5.83 -13.56
N ASP A 206 -25.74 5.76 -14.08
CA ASP A 206 -26.19 4.59 -14.84
C ASP A 206 -25.74 4.62 -16.31
N SER A 207 -25.44 5.80 -16.87
CA SER A 207 -24.92 5.88 -18.25
C SER A 207 -23.44 5.47 -18.34
N GLY A 208 -22.66 5.73 -17.27
CA GLY A 208 -21.24 5.39 -17.22
C GLY A 208 -20.36 6.23 -18.16
N GLU A 209 -20.87 7.32 -18.72
CA GLU A 209 -20.18 8.25 -19.63
C GLU A 209 -19.62 9.47 -18.87
N GLN A 210 -18.87 9.18 -17.81
CA GLN A 210 -18.50 10.19 -16.81
C GLN A 210 -17.04 10.61 -16.88
N ARG A 211 -16.22 9.93 -17.71
CA ARG A 211 -14.76 10.12 -17.76
C ARG A 211 -14.35 11.55 -18.04
N ASP A 212 -15.11 12.28 -18.85
CA ASP A 212 -14.78 13.64 -19.26
C ASP A 212 -15.27 14.69 -18.24
N LEU A 213 -15.87 14.26 -17.14
CA LEU A 213 -16.30 15.12 -16.03
C LEU A 213 -15.22 15.17 -14.95
N GLY A 214 -14.84 16.40 -14.56
CA GLY A 214 -13.86 16.64 -13.51
C GLY A 214 -12.44 16.85 -14.05
N PRO A 215 -11.39 16.62 -13.23
CA PRO A 215 -11.47 16.17 -11.84
C PRO A 215 -12.21 17.18 -10.94
N TRP A 216 -12.75 16.68 -9.83
CA TRP A 216 -13.42 17.52 -8.84
C TRP A 216 -12.70 17.50 -7.52
N PHE A 217 -12.55 18.68 -6.93
CA PHE A 217 -12.06 18.80 -5.57
C PHE A 217 -13.01 18.09 -4.57
N GLY A 218 -12.40 17.40 -3.61
CA GLY A 218 -13.09 16.77 -2.49
C GLY A 218 -12.22 16.67 -1.24
N TRP A 219 -12.86 16.26 -0.15
CA TRP A 219 -12.24 15.99 1.14
C TRP A 219 -12.32 14.50 1.44
N PHE A 220 -11.15 13.88 1.67
CA PHE A 220 -11.05 12.49 2.07
C PHE A 220 -11.79 12.27 3.40
N SER A 221 -12.77 11.36 3.40
CA SER A 221 -13.77 11.28 4.46
C SER A 221 -13.68 10.00 5.30
N ASN A 222 -12.49 9.41 5.39
CA ASN A 222 -12.24 8.23 6.21
C ASN A 222 -10.95 8.37 7.03
N ARG A 223 -10.89 7.65 8.16
CA ARG A 223 -9.68 7.42 8.94
C ARG A 223 -9.13 6.03 8.61
N LEU A 224 -7.96 5.95 7.97
CA LEU A 224 -7.34 4.67 7.61
C LEU A 224 -6.40 4.20 8.72
N LYS A 225 -6.48 2.92 9.10
CA LYS A 225 -5.55 2.34 10.08
C LYS A 225 -4.16 2.24 9.46
N GLY A 226 -3.13 2.45 10.28
CA GLY A 226 -1.73 2.38 9.83
C GLY A 226 -1.17 3.69 9.28
N TYR A 227 -1.93 4.78 9.36
CA TYR A 227 -1.55 6.12 8.96
C TYR A 227 -1.80 7.14 10.08
N PRO A 228 -1.14 8.31 10.05
CA PRO A 228 -1.61 9.51 10.76
C PRO A 228 -3.03 9.89 10.31
N ASP A 229 -3.63 10.91 10.93
CA ASP A 229 -5.01 11.28 10.63
C ASP A 229 -5.23 11.58 9.14
N THR A 230 -5.99 10.72 8.46
CA THR A 230 -6.32 10.84 7.04
C THR A 230 -7.60 11.63 6.80
N LEU A 231 -8.35 11.99 7.84
CA LEU A 231 -9.62 12.70 7.69
C LEU A 231 -9.35 14.12 7.17
N ASN A 232 -10.13 14.54 6.18
CA ASN A 232 -10.05 15.84 5.51
C ASN A 232 -8.72 16.11 4.80
N LEU A 233 -7.99 15.08 4.38
CA LEU A 233 -6.97 15.28 3.35
C LEU A 233 -7.64 15.78 2.07
N LYS A 234 -7.04 16.78 1.43
CA LYS A 234 -7.52 17.28 0.14
C LYS A 234 -7.28 16.23 -0.93
N CYS A 235 -8.25 16.08 -1.83
CA CYS A 235 -8.10 15.20 -2.98
C CYS A 235 -8.80 15.74 -4.22
N GLN A 236 -8.39 15.19 -5.36
CA GLN A 236 -9.11 15.25 -6.61
C GLN A 236 -9.85 13.92 -6.82
N VAL A 237 -11.10 14.02 -7.23
CA VAL A 237 -11.96 12.90 -7.59
C VAL A 237 -12.02 12.83 -9.10
N HIS A 238 -11.50 11.73 -9.64
CA HIS A 238 -11.46 11.45 -11.07
C HIS A 238 -12.54 10.44 -11.43
N LEU A 239 -13.53 10.90 -12.20
CA LEU A 239 -14.60 10.04 -12.64
C LEU A 239 -14.10 9.07 -13.72
N ARG A 240 -14.69 7.87 -13.75
CA ARG A 240 -14.27 6.79 -14.65
C ARG A 240 -15.44 6.34 -15.51
N ALA A 241 -15.11 5.87 -16.71
CA ALA A 241 -16.10 5.31 -17.61
C ALA A 241 -16.59 3.93 -17.14
N ALA A 242 -17.65 3.44 -17.77
CA ALA A 242 -18.16 2.07 -17.61
C ALA A 242 -18.54 1.73 -16.16
N ARG A 243 -19.14 2.70 -15.45
CA ARG A 243 -19.63 2.56 -14.07
C ARG A 243 -18.56 2.16 -13.05
N GLN A 244 -17.28 2.41 -13.37
CA GLN A 244 -16.21 2.22 -12.41
C GLN A 244 -16.28 3.32 -11.34
N ARG A 245 -16.08 2.94 -10.08
CA ARG A 245 -16.03 3.89 -8.98
C ARG A 245 -14.93 4.93 -9.20
N PRO A 246 -15.18 6.21 -8.91
CA PRO A 246 -14.19 7.27 -9.07
C PRO A 246 -12.87 6.97 -8.36
N TRP A 247 -11.77 7.38 -8.97
CA TRP A 247 -10.45 7.29 -8.37
C TRP A 247 -10.14 8.56 -7.58
N ILE A 248 -9.52 8.42 -6.40
CA ILE A 248 -9.04 9.53 -5.58
C ILE A 248 -7.55 9.74 -5.82
N GLU A 249 -7.17 10.97 -6.10
CA GLU A 249 -5.79 11.45 -6.09
C GLU A 249 -5.62 12.42 -4.91
N LEU A 250 -4.78 12.08 -3.94
CA LEU A 250 -4.48 12.93 -2.79
C LEU A 250 -3.57 14.10 -3.20
N GLU A 251 -3.75 15.25 -2.54
CA GLU A 251 -2.81 16.38 -2.68
C GLU A 251 -1.39 15.93 -2.35
N SER A 252 -0.43 16.29 -3.22
CA SER A 252 0.98 15.88 -3.10
C SER A 252 1.67 16.56 -1.91
N THR A 253 1.44 16.00 -0.73
CA THR A 253 2.02 16.41 0.56
C THR A 253 2.96 15.32 1.10
N ASP A 254 3.60 15.60 2.24
CA ASP A 254 4.44 14.65 2.99
C ASP A 254 3.62 13.71 3.89
N HIS A 255 2.28 13.76 3.81
CA HIS A 255 1.44 12.82 4.55
C HIS A 255 1.75 11.38 4.06
N PRO A 256 2.03 10.40 4.94
CA PRO A 256 2.49 9.08 4.53
C PRO A 256 1.57 8.38 3.51
N LEU A 257 0.25 8.50 3.68
CA LEU A 257 -0.72 7.98 2.68
C LEU A 257 -0.56 8.60 1.29
N ALA A 258 -0.29 9.91 1.22
CA ALA A 258 -0.11 10.63 -0.05
C ALA A 258 1.24 10.29 -0.71
N VAL A 259 2.27 10.04 0.11
CA VAL A 259 3.56 9.53 -0.37
C VAL A 259 3.37 8.13 -0.94
N GLU A 260 2.84 7.19 -0.15
CA GLU A 260 2.62 5.80 -0.56
C GLU A 260 1.70 5.68 -1.78
N GLN A 261 0.68 6.54 -1.93
CA GLN A 261 -0.13 6.57 -3.15
C GLN A 261 0.71 6.88 -4.41
N ARG A 262 1.73 7.74 -4.32
CA ARG A 262 2.57 8.10 -5.48
C ARG A 262 3.76 7.16 -5.67
N SER A 263 4.40 6.74 -4.58
CA SER A 263 5.63 5.95 -4.60
C SER A 263 5.40 4.46 -4.53
N GLY A 264 4.18 4.02 -4.20
CA GLY A 264 3.84 2.63 -3.95
C GLY A 264 4.29 2.13 -2.58
N ILE A 265 3.88 0.89 -2.29
CA ILE A 265 4.22 0.16 -1.07
C ILE A 265 4.86 -1.19 -1.40
N THR A 266 5.72 -1.67 -0.52
CA THR A 266 6.34 -3.00 -0.60
C THR A 266 5.37 -4.10 -0.15
N PHE A 267 5.74 -5.37 -0.36
CA PHE A 267 4.99 -6.52 0.12
C PHE A 267 4.78 -6.48 1.64
N ASP A 268 5.85 -6.22 2.38
CA ASP A 268 5.82 -6.20 3.85
C ASP A 268 4.89 -5.09 4.35
N ARG A 269 4.92 -3.91 3.71
CA ARG A 269 4.02 -2.82 4.04
C ARG A 269 2.55 -3.16 3.78
N LEU A 270 2.24 -3.87 2.70
CA LEU A 270 0.88 -4.35 2.46
C LEU A 270 0.44 -5.35 3.54
N VAL A 271 1.30 -6.30 3.93
CA VAL A 271 1.00 -7.27 4.99
C VAL A 271 0.70 -6.58 6.32
N GLU A 272 1.45 -5.53 6.67
CA GLU A 272 1.16 -4.70 7.86
C GLU A 272 -0.25 -4.08 7.77
N VAL A 273 -0.58 -3.45 6.64
CA VAL A 273 -1.90 -2.82 6.42
C VAL A 273 -3.02 -3.86 6.53
N LEU A 274 -2.87 -5.04 5.94
CA LEU A 274 -3.85 -6.12 6.02
C LEU A 274 -3.98 -6.66 7.45
N ALA A 275 -2.87 -6.82 8.18
CA ALA A 275 -2.88 -7.29 9.56
C ALA A 275 -3.63 -6.34 10.51
N LEU A 276 -3.49 -5.02 10.35
CA LEU A 276 -4.24 -4.00 11.10
C LEU A 276 -5.77 -4.08 10.89
N HIS A 277 -6.19 -4.71 9.81
CA HIS A 277 -7.58 -4.96 9.47
C HIS A 277 -8.07 -6.37 9.81
N GLY A 278 -7.26 -7.15 10.54
CA GLY A 278 -7.61 -8.51 10.97
C GLY A 278 -7.34 -9.58 9.91
N HIS A 279 -6.59 -9.24 8.86
CA HIS A 279 -6.24 -10.13 7.76
C HIS A 279 -4.75 -10.48 7.73
N GLY A 280 -4.18 -10.90 8.87
CA GLY A 280 -2.80 -11.37 8.90
C GLY A 280 -2.65 -12.63 8.04
N CYS A 281 -1.67 -12.64 7.12
CA CYS A 281 -1.36 -13.83 6.33
C CYS A 281 -0.77 -14.94 7.22
N ASP A 282 -1.35 -16.14 7.16
CA ASP A 282 -0.84 -17.30 7.89
C ASP A 282 0.46 -17.86 7.27
N ARG A 283 1.29 -18.49 8.11
CA ARG A 283 2.66 -19.00 7.83
C ARG A 283 2.81 -19.90 6.59
N ALA A 284 1.71 -20.37 6.00
CA ALA A 284 1.73 -21.36 4.91
C ALA A 284 1.90 -20.75 3.51
N ILE A 285 1.70 -19.44 3.33
CA ILE A 285 1.84 -18.77 2.03
C ILE A 285 3.31 -18.40 1.73
N LEU A 286 4.19 -18.46 2.74
CA LEU A 286 5.58 -17.97 2.67
C LEU A 286 6.65 -19.09 2.76
N ASN A 287 6.27 -20.34 2.50
CA ASN A 287 7.18 -21.49 2.40
C ASN A 287 7.21 -22.05 0.98
#